data_AF-A0A7J6HN14-F1
#
_entry.id   AF-A0A7J6HN14-F1
#
_cell.length_a   1.000
_cell.length_b   1.000
_cell.length_c   1.000
_cell.angle_alpha   90.00
_cell.angle_beta   90.00
_cell.angle_gamma   90.00
#
_symmetry.space_group_name_H-M   'P 1'
#
loop_
_entity.id
_entity.type
_entity.pdbx_description
1 polymer ?
#
loop_
_entity_poly.entity_id
_entity_poly.type
_entity_poly.pdbx_seq_one_letter_code
_entity_poly.pdbx_strand_id
1 'polypeptide(L)'
;MSIMGCEELIALPRLPTSHGNFQEAQEHPCLLELSIWACPNLRQLPTTLPSLTMLEIDGCQSLKELPKLPSIHDVELKQCQAAVLEI
;
A
#
# COMPACT_ATOMS: atom_id res chain seq x y z
N MET A 1 -6.86 7.39 0.21
CA MET A 1 -6.47 7.13 -1.20
C MET A 1 -7.04 5.77 -1.57
N SER A 2 -7.65 5.64 -2.74
CA SER A 2 -8.23 4.37 -3.18
C SER A 2 -7.66 3.97 -4.53
N ILE A 3 -7.28 2.71 -4.64
CA ILE A 3 -6.63 2.10 -5.81
C ILE A 3 -7.54 0.95 -6.23
N MET A 4 -7.98 0.95 -7.49
CA MET A 4 -8.90 -0.08 -7.99
C MET A 4 -8.47 -0.51 -9.39
N GLY A 5 -8.53 -1.81 -9.68
CA GLY A 5 -8.30 -2.33 -11.03
C GLY A 5 -6.85 -2.21 -11.49
N CYS A 6 -5.89 -2.45 -10.60
CA CYS A 6 -4.47 -2.45 -10.97
C CYS A 6 -4.06 -3.78 -11.61
N GLU A 7 -4.49 -3.98 -12.84
CA GLU A 7 -4.17 -5.17 -13.61
C GLU A 7 -2.69 -5.19 -14.04
N GLU A 8 -2.03 -4.04 -14.14
CA GLU A 8 -0.61 -3.93 -14.51
C GLU A 8 0.29 -3.36 -13.41
N LEU A 9 -0.27 -2.94 -12.27
CA LEU A 9 0.49 -2.30 -11.20
C LEU A 9 1.15 -3.38 -10.33
N ILE A 10 2.42 -3.66 -10.61
CA ILE A 10 3.21 -4.65 -9.86
C ILE A 10 3.65 -4.08 -8.50
N ALA A 11 3.92 -2.78 -8.46
CA ALA A 11 4.27 -2.02 -7.28
C ALA A 11 3.56 -0.67 -7.31
N LEU A 12 3.17 -0.17 -6.14
CA LEU A 12 2.52 1.14 -6.02
C LEU A 12 3.52 2.25 -6.44
N PRO A 13 3.23 3.07 -7.47
CA PRO A 13 4.15 4.10 -7.91
C PRO A 13 4.34 5.12 -6.80
N ARG A 14 5.57 5.60 -6.67
CA ARG A 14 5.91 6.71 -5.77
C ARG A 14 4.98 7.89 -6.10
N LEU A 15 4.04 8.18 -5.21
CA LEU A 15 3.06 9.24 -5.41
C LEU A 15 3.76 10.57 -5.63
N PRO A 16 3.41 11.35 -6.68
CA PRO A 16 4.03 12.63 -6.93
C PRO A 16 3.59 13.61 -5.84
N THR A 17 4.48 13.91 -4.90
CA THR A 17 4.36 15.11 -4.10
C THR A 17 4.51 16.30 -5.04
N SER A 18 3.54 17.21 -5.02
CA SER A 18 3.54 18.48 -5.76
C SER A 18 4.64 19.42 -5.24
N HIS A 19 5.91 19.08 -5.46
CA HIS A 19 7.05 19.99 -5.59
C HIS A 19 8.30 19.16 -5.91
N GLY A 20 8.94 19.47 -7.03
CA GLY A 20 10.17 18.79 -7.44
C GLY A 20 11.33 19.07 -6.48
N ASN A 21 12.02 18.01 -6.05
CA ASN A 21 13.48 17.94 -6.09
C ASN A 21 13.93 16.48 -5.90
N PHE A 22 15.00 16.10 -6.61
CA PHE A 22 15.65 14.80 -6.52
C PHE A 22 16.46 14.73 -5.22
N GLN A 23 16.05 13.91 -4.25
CA GLN A 23 16.92 13.22 -3.29
C GLN A 23 16.11 12.25 -2.43
N GLU A 24 16.77 11.16 -2.07
CA GLU A 24 16.42 10.02 -1.23
C GLU A 24 15.26 10.13 -0.21
N ALA A 25 14.57 9.00 -0.07
CA ALA A 25 13.77 8.63 1.10
C ALA A 25 12.70 9.65 1.56
N GLN A 26 11.82 10.08 0.65
CA GLN A 26 10.61 10.78 1.05
C GLN A 26 9.56 9.76 1.53
N GLU A 27 9.67 9.41 2.81
CA GLU A 27 8.60 8.80 3.59
C GLU A 27 7.34 9.66 3.38
N HIS A 28 6.27 9.04 2.88
CA HIS A 28 5.02 9.70 2.50
C HIS A 28 4.27 10.16 3.77
N PRO A 29 4.33 11.44 4.22
CA PRO A 29 3.95 11.79 5.59
C PRO A 29 2.44 11.99 5.81
N CYS A 30 1.60 11.93 4.78
CA CYS A 30 0.21 12.37 4.87
C CYS A 30 -0.82 11.34 4.37
N LEU A 31 -0.44 10.09 4.16
CA LEU A 31 -1.38 9.05 3.78
C LEU A 31 -2.00 8.46 5.04
N LEU A 32 -3.24 8.85 5.36
CA LEU A 32 -3.99 8.36 6.52
C LEU A 32 -4.77 7.07 6.19
N GLU A 33 -5.42 7.04 5.04
CA GLU A 33 -6.28 5.93 4.63
C GLU A 33 -5.86 5.42 3.24
N LEU A 34 -5.73 4.11 3.08
CA LEU A 34 -5.37 3.44 1.82
C LEU A 34 -6.31 2.25 1.58
N SER A 35 -7.09 2.31 0.50
CA SER A 35 -7.92 1.19 0.04
C SER A 35 -7.38 0.67 -1.29
N ILE A 36 -7.27 -0.64 -1.45
CA ILE A 36 -6.76 -1.30 -2.66
C ILE A 36 -7.72 -2.43 -3.03
N TRP A 37 -8.37 -2.36 -4.19
CA TRP A 37 -9.40 -3.31 -4.60
C TRP A 37 -9.11 -3.90 -5.97
N ALA A 38 -9.34 -5.22 -6.14
CA ALA A 38 -9.17 -5.93 -7.41
C ALA A 38 -7.82 -5.67 -8.09
N CYS A 39 -6.73 -5.79 -7.32
CA CYS A 39 -5.36 -5.61 -7.80
C CYS A 39 -4.58 -6.94 -7.75
N PRO A 40 -4.90 -7.92 -8.61
CA PRO A 40 -4.39 -9.28 -8.49
C PRO A 40 -2.89 -9.41 -8.75
N ASN A 41 -2.30 -8.47 -9.50
CA ASN A 41 -0.88 -8.45 -9.85
C ASN A 41 -0.02 -7.59 -8.93
N LEU A 42 -0.62 -6.92 -7.94
CA LEU A 42 0.11 -6.10 -6.98
C LEU A 42 0.94 -7.01 -6.08
N ARG A 43 2.26 -6.88 -6.15
CA ARG A 43 3.22 -7.72 -5.40
C ARG A 43 3.78 -7.01 -4.19
N GLN A 44 4.02 -5.70 -4.33
CA GLN A 44 4.74 -4.91 -3.35
C GLN A 44 4.07 -3.55 -3.13
N LEU A 45 4.06 -3.14 -1.86
CA LEU A 45 3.66 -1.81 -1.42
C LEU A 45 4.92 -1.01 -1.02
N PRO A 46 4.84 0.33 -0.92
CA PRO A 46 5.95 1.14 -0.41
C PRO A 46 6.40 0.63 0.97
N THR A 47 7.70 0.69 1.23
CA THR A 47 8.31 0.04 2.42
C THR A 47 7.81 0.58 3.76
N THR A 48 7.42 1.86 3.82
CA THR A 48 6.90 2.49 5.05
C THR A 48 5.78 3.46 4.70
N LEU A 49 4.69 3.42 5.47
CA LEU A 49 3.65 4.46 5.49
C LEU A 49 3.44 4.90 6.94
N PRO A 50 4.23 5.87 7.44
CA PRO A 50 4.31 6.16 8.86
C PRO A 50 3.05 6.80 9.45
N SER A 51 2.22 7.42 8.61
CA SER A 51 0.98 8.10 9.01
C SER A 51 -0.29 7.32 8.68
N LEU A 52 -0.18 6.11 8.12
CA LEU A 52 -1.35 5.34 7.72
C LEU A 52 -2.05 4.79 8.95
N THR A 53 -3.32 5.17 9.11
CA THR A 53 -4.21 4.74 10.20
C THR A 53 -5.19 3.68 9.74
N MET A 54 -5.58 3.67 8.46
CA MET A 54 -6.49 2.66 7.89
C MET A 54 -5.94 2.07 6.60
N LEU A 55 -5.90 0.74 6.52
CA LEU A 55 -5.54 -0.01 5.34
C LEU A 55 -6.63 -1.01 4.99
N GLU A 56 -7.14 -0.97 3.77
CA GLU A 56 -8.09 -1.92 3.24
C GLU A 56 -7.54 -2.51 1.95
N ILE A 57 -7.47 -3.84 1.86
CA ILE A 57 -7.01 -4.54 0.67
C ILE A 57 -8.01 -5.64 0.34
N ASP A 58 -8.58 -5.60 -0.87
CA ASP A 58 -9.53 -6.58 -1.39
C ASP A 58 -9.04 -7.13 -2.74
N GLY A 59 -9.01 -8.46 -2.88
CA GLY A 59 -8.70 -9.13 -4.15
C GLY A 59 -7.24 -9.03 -4.61
N CYS A 60 -6.29 -8.80 -3.69
CA CYS A 60 -4.86 -8.74 -3.98
C CYS A 60 -4.16 -10.08 -3.71
N GLN A 61 -4.17 -10.98 -4.70
CA GLN A 61 -3.66 -12.34 -4.54
C GLN A 61 -2.15 -12.50 -4.71
N SER A 62 -1.47 -11.55 -5.38
CA SER A 62 -0.01 -11.61 -5.57
C SER A 62 0.78 -10.83 -4.52
N LEU A 63 0.09 -10.18 -3.57
CA LEU A 63 0.74 -9.35 -2.57
C LEU A 63 1.53 -10.24 -1.61
N LYS A 64 2.83 -9.97 -1.48
CA LYS A 64 3.72 -10.77 -0.64
C LYS A 64 4.00 -10.15 0.71
N GLU A 65 4.04 -8.82 0.75
CA GLU A 65 4.51 -8.06 1.90
C GLU A 65 3.67 -6.79 2.08
N LEU A 66 3.38 -6.47 3.34
CA LEU A 66 2.79 -5.18 3.72
C LEU A 66 3.89 -4.16 4.01
N PRO A 67 3.60 -2.85 3.85
CA PRO A 67 4.46 -1.79 4.36
C PRO A 67 4.66 -1.93 5.86
N LYS A 68 5.70 -1.27 6.37
CA LYS A 68 5.74 -0.89 7.78
C LYS A 68 4.71 0.21 8.04
N LEU A 69 3.75 -0.09 8.91
CA LEU A 69 2.66 0.80 9.27
C LEU A 69 2.70 1.10 10.79
N PRO A 70 3.66 1.92 11.26
CA PRO A 70 3.85 2.15 12.69
C PRO A 70 2.67 2.87 13.38
N SER A 71 1.81 3.57 12.63
CA SER A 71 0.61 4.27 13.15
C SER A 71 -0.70 3.60 12.75
N ILE A 72 -0.69 2.35 12.30
CA ILE A 72 -1.90 1.67 11.84
C ILE A 72 -2.85 1.37 12.99
N HIS A 73 -4.13 1.64 12.76
CA HIS A 73 -5.19 1.34 13.72
C HIS A 73 -6.07 0.21 13.18
N ASP A 74 -6.46 0.31 11.90
CA ASP A 74 -7.34 -0.65 11.25
C ASP A 74 -6.70 -1.21 9.99
N VAL A 75 -6.66 -2.54 9.89
CA VAL A 75 -6.21 -3.28 8.71
C VAL A 75 -7.28 -4.29 8.34
N GLU A 76 -7.82 -4.17 7.13
CA GLU A 76 -8.77 -5.11 6.56
C GLU A 76 -8.18 -5.74 5.30
N LEU A 77 -7.99 -7.07 5.33
CA LEU A 77 -7.49 -7.83 4.19
C LEU A 77 -8.57 -8.85 3.79
N LYS A 78 -9.12 -8.70 2.59
CA LYS A 78 -10.15 -9.56 2.00
C LYS A 78 -9.63 -10.15 0.70
N GLN A 79 -9.88 -11.44 0.49
CA GLN A 79 -9.48 -12.14 -0.75
C GLN A 79 -7.99 -11.95 -1.13
N CYS A 80 -7.13 -11.75 -0.13
CA CYS A 80 -5.68 -11.60 -0.28
C CYS A 80 -4.97 -12.93 -0.01
N GLN A 81 -3.68 -13.03 -0.39
CA GLN A 81 -2.90 -14.22 -0.10
C GLN A 81 -2.65 -14.36 1.41
N ALA A 82 -2.73 -15.58 1.94
CA ALA A 82 -2.49 -15.84 3.37
C ALA A 82 -1.07 -15.47 3.84
N ALA A 83 -0.10 -15.42 2.92
CA ALA A 83 1.29 -15.03 3.20
C ALA A 83 1.44 -13.60 3.76
N VAL A 84 0.41 -12.76 3.61
CA VAL A 84 0.40 -11.36 4.06
C VAL A 84 0.19 -11.26 5.59
N LEU A 85 -0.25 -12.33 6.26
CA LEU A 85 -0.60 -12.38 7.69
C LEU A 85 0.53 -12.87 8.61
N GLU A 86 1.73 -13.18 8.09
CA GLU A 86 2.90 -13.47 8.94
C GLU A 86 3.53 -12.15 9.42
N ILE A 87 2.96 -11.60 10.49
CA ILE A 87 3.46 -10.42 11.22
C ILE A 87 3.95 -10.82 12.61
#